data_AF-A0A7C1ZWX8-F1
#
_entry.id   AF-A0A7C1ZWX8-F1
#
_cell.length_a   1.000
_cell.length_b   1.000
_cell.length_c   1.000
_cell.angle_alpha   90.00
_cell.angle_beta   90.00
_cell.angle_gamma   90.00
#
_symmetry.space_group_name_H-M   'P 1'
#
loop_
_entity.id
_entity.type
_entity.pdbx_description
1 polymer ?
#
loop_
_entity_poly.entity_id
_entity_poly.type
_entity_poly.pdbx_seq_one_letter_code
_entity_poly.pdbx_strand_id
1 'polypeptide(L)'
;MVKKGLKVGVVGAGVGGLTAAALLAKNGCDVTVFEKEPFVGGRALSMTSLSPHDYKKILSRFNMSLFFSEPDFDVIIDKNLLDGYVLDLGFHAIGGGAESNINQVFSEFNDHVDMLESKLGYIKNKGYNYPFLSTVDKIKILPNILRLVLSGESIMKKLDDVSMMETIEKYGKGKMRLVLEVFSRVITTVNDLNRISTGETFRSLKNLLSGSNPVGYPVGGLKNISLKLTEYIRKKDGKV
;
A
#
# COMPACT_ATOMS: atom_id res chain seq x y z
N MET A 1 -23.28 6.96 -14.39
CA MET A 1 -22.55 8.13 -14.95
C MET A 1 -22.66 9.28 -13.95
N VAL A 2 -21.55 9.93 -13.59
CA VAL A 2 -21.57 11.11 -12.71
C VAL A 2 -21.97 12.33 -13.54
N LYS A 3 -22.80 13.22 -12.97
CA LYS A 3 -23.27 14.43 -13.66
C LYS A 3 -22.10 15.42 -13.81
N LYS A 4 -21.75 15.78 -15.05
CA LYS A 4 -20.71 16.79 -15.35
C LYS A 4 -21.06 18.11 -14.64
N GLY A 5 -20.07 18.73 -14.00
CA GLY A 5 -20.24 19.96 -13.22
C GLY A 5 -20.88 19.76 -11.84
N LEU A 6 -21.10 18.52 -11.39
CA LEU A 6 -21.47 18.25 -10.00
C LEU A 6 -20.34 18.76 -9.08
N LYS A 7 -20.70 19.61 -8.11
CA LYS A 7 -19.77 20.09 -7.08
C LYS A 7 -19.57 19.02 -6.02
N VAL A 8 -18.32 18.65 -5.76
CA VAL A 8 -17.97 17.62 -4.78
C VAL A 8 -16.89 18.14 -3.85
N GLY A 9 -17.17 18.11 -2.55
CA GLY A 9 -16.17 18.31 -1.50
C GLY A 9 -15.59 16.97 -1.08
N VAL A 10 -14.27 16.83 -1.07
CA VAL A 10 -13.56 15.67 -0.52
C VAL A 10 -12.79 16.12 0.72
N VAL A 11 -13.02 15.48 1.87
CA VAL A 11 -12.34 15.83 3.12
C VAL A 11 -11.22 14.83 3.39
N GLY A 12 -9.99 15.33 3.49
CA GLY A 12 -8.75 14.58 3.66
C GLY A 12 -7.99 14.38 2.35
N ALA A 13 -6.77 14.91 2.29
CA ALA A 13 -5.82 14.75 1.18
C ALA A 13 -4.84 13.59 1.40
N GLY A 14 -5.29 12.51 2.04
CA GLY A 14 -4.59 11.23 2.02
C GLY A 14 -4.70 10.53 0.66
N VAL A 15 -3.93 9.45 0.46
CA VAL A 15 -3.92 8.68 -0.81
C VAL A 15 -5.33 8.33 -1.29
N GLY A 16 -6.20 7.85 -0.40
CA GLY A 16 -7.59 7.51 -0.75
C GLY A 16 -8.44 8.71 -1.17
N GLY A 17 -8.35 9.82 -0.44
CA GLY A 17 -9.10 11.04 -0.75
C GLY A 17 -8.65 11.68 -2.05
N LEU A 18 -7.33 11.80 -2.26
CA LEU A 18 -6.76 12.29 -3.52
C LEU A 18 -7.11 11.37 -4.70
N THR A 19 -7.11 10.05 -4.51
CA THR A 19 -7.53 9.09 -5.55
C THR A 19 -8.99 9.31 -5.93
N ALA A 20 -9.88 9.41 -4.94
CA ALA A 20 -11.30 9.66 -5.18
C ALA A 20 -11.51 11.00 -5.91
N ALA A 21 -10.83 12.06 -5.47
CA ALA A 21 -10.87 13.37 -6.08
C ALA A 21 -10.39 13.36 -7.54
N ALA A 22 -9.26 12.70 -7.82
CA ALA A 22 -8.71 12.58 -9.17
C ALA A 22 -9.66 11.82 -10.12
N LEU A 23 -10.25 10.72 -9.66
CA LEU A 23 -11.25 9.96 -10.43
C LEU A 23 -12.53 10.76 -10.67
N LEU A 24 -13.03 11.50 -9.68
CA LEU A 24 -14.19 12.38 -9.84
C LEU A 24 -13.92 13.53 -10.82
N ALA A 25 -12.74 14.15 -10.74
CA ALA A 25 -12.30 15.20 -11.64
C ALA A 25 -12.11 14.67 -13.08
N LYS A 26 -11.55 13.47 -13.25
CA LYS A 26 -11.51 12.75 -14.54
C LYS A 26 -12.91 12.60 -15.15
N ASN A 27 -13.91 12.32 -14.31
CA ASN A 27 -15.32 12.18 -14.70
C ASN A 27 -16.06 13.53 -14.84
N GLY A 28 -15.37 14.67 -14.75
CA GLY A 28 -15.91 16.00 -15.03
C GLY A 28 -16.67 16.64 -13.87
N CYS A 29 -16.42 16.21 -12.63
CA CYS A 29 -16.93 16.90 -11.43
C CYS A 29 -16.11 18.15 -11.10
N ASP A 30 -16.74 19.15 -10.49
CA ASP A 30 -16.07 20.30 -9.88
C ASP A 30 -15.65 19.91 -8.45
N VAL A 31 -14.39 19.49 -8.29
CA VAL A 31 -13.89 18.88 -7.05
C VAL A 31 -13.09 19.90 -6.25
N THR A 32 -13.39 20.00 -4.95
CA THR A 32 -12.54 20.69 -3.96
C THR A 32 -12.14 19.71 -2.87
N VAL A 33 -10.85 19.53 -2.68
CA VAL A 33 -10.26 18.74 -1.59
C VAL A 33 -9.94 19.67 -0.43
N PHE A 34 -10.30 19.27 0.78
CA PHE A 34 -10.02 19.98 2.02
C PHE A 34 -9.05 19.17 2.86
N GLU A 35 -7.93 19.76 3.26
CA GLU A 35 -6.95 19.14 4.16
C GLU A 35 -6.70 20.06 5.35
N LYS A 36 -6.64 19.46 6.55
CA LYS A 36 -6.37 20.17 7.81
C LYS A 36 -4.88 20.45 7.96
N GLU A 37 -4.04 19.57 7.45
CA GLU A 37 -2.59 19.71 7.45
C GLU A 37 -2.12 20.69 6.36
N PRO A 38 -0.96 21.35 6.53
CA PRO A 38 -0.38 22.20 5.49
C PRO A 38 0.23 21.39 4.32
N PHE A 39 0.11 20.07 4.34
CA PHE A 39 0.68 19.14 3.38
C PHE A 39 -0.33 18.04 3.01
N VAL A 40 -0.18 17.52 1.80
CA VAL A 40 -0.95 16.37 1.30
C VAL A 40 -0.24 15.05 1.62
N GLY A 41 -0.94 13.92 1.47
CA GLY A 41 -0.42 12.57 1.69
C GLY A 41 -1.04 11.88 2.92
N GLY A 42 -1.57 12.65 3.88
CA GLY A 42 -2.13 12.10 5.11
C GLY A 42 -1.13 11.21 5.83
N ARG A 43 -1.51 9.96 6.13
CA ARG A 43 -0.59 8.98 6.74
C ARG A 43 0.56 8.53 5.84
N ALA A 44 0.51 8.80 4.53
CA ALA A 44 1.57 8.50 3.57
C ALA A 44 2.40 9.75 3.25
N LEU A 45 2.68 10.56 4.27
CA LEU A 45 3.46 11.79 4.14
C LEU A 45 4.94 11.46 3.93
N SER A 46 5.61 12.24 3.08
CA SER A 46 7.07 12.25 2.99
C SER A 46 7.63 13.62 3.33
N MET A 47 8.83 13.63 3.88
CA MET A 47 9.50 14.86 4.33
C MET A 47 10.97 14.84 3.93
N THR A 48 11.53 16.00 3.62
CA THR A 48 12.93 16.12 3.12
C THR A 48 13.80 17.03 3.97
N SER A 49 13.22 17.86 4.83
CA SER A 49 13.97 18.72 5.75
C SER A 49 13.07 19.11 6.90
N LEU A 50 13.53 18.90 8.14
CA LEU A 50 12.69 19.10 9.31
C LEU A 50 13.52 19.28 10.58
N SER A 51 13.08 20.20 11.44
CA SER A 51 13.61 20.31 12.79
C SER A 51 13.14 19.12 13.66
N PRO A 52 13.83 18.79 14.77
CA PRO A 52 13.39 17.71 15.65
C PRO A 52 12.00 17.97 16.25
N HIS A 53 11.73 19.25 16.53
CA HIS A 53 10.45 19.71 17.07
C HIS A 53 9.31 19.46 16.08
N ASP A 54 9.51 19.85 14.82
CA ASP A 54 8.51 19.68 13.77
C ASP A 54 8.24 18.21 13.47
N TYR A 55 9.28 17.37 13.48
CA TYR A 55 9.11 15.92 13.31
C TYR A 55 8.25 15.32 14.42
N LYS A 56 8.61 15.55 15.69
CA LYS A 56 7.86 15.04 16.86
C LYS A 56 6.42 15.57 16.87
N LYS A 57 6.20 16.83 16.46
CA LYS A 57 4.87 17.43 16.33
C LYS A 57 4.04 16.78 15.21
N ILE A 58 4.64 16.46 14.07
CA ILE A 58 3.94 15.76 13.00
C ILE A 58 3.58 14.34 13.43
N LEU A 59 4.51 13.61 14.06
CA LEU A 59 4.21 12.27 14.59
C LEU A 59 3.02 12.28 15.54
N SER A 60 2.96 13.23 16.47
CA SER A 60 1.85 13.33 17.42
C SER A 60 0.49 13.61 16.75
N ARG A 61 0.46 14.39 15.65
CA ARG A 61 -0.76 14.62 14.86
C ARG A 61 -1.31 13.35 14.20
N PHE A 62 -0.45 12.36 13.96
CA PHE A 62 -0.83 11.06 13.40
C PHE A 62 -0.88 9.94 14.45
N ASN A 63 -0.87 10.28 15.74
CA ASN A 63 -0.83 9.32 16.86
C ASN A 63 0.35 8.35 16.77
N MET A 64 1.48 8.82 16.25
CA MET A 64 2.74 8.08 16.19
C MET A 64 3.73 8.61 17.23
N SER A 65 4.67 7.76 17.62
CA SER A 65 5.73 8.10 18.56
C SER A 65 7.05 7.49 18.10
N LEU A 66 8.14 8.24 18.25
CA LEU A 66 9.48 7.71 18.11
C LEU A 66 9.87 6.99 19.42
N PHE A 67 10.10 5.68 19.37
CA PHE A 67 10.42 4.90 20.56
C PHE A 67 11.92 4.94 20.91
N PHE A 68 12.79 4.72 19.93
CA PHE A 68 14.23 4.93 20.03
C PHE A 68 14.82 5.19 18.64
N SER A 69 16.05 5.71 18.60
CA SER A 69 16.87 5.74 17.39
C SER A 69 18.34 5.58 17.79
N GLU A 70 19.16 5.08 16.87
CA GLU A 70 20.61 5.06 17.04
C GLU A 70 21.27 5.66 15.78
N PRO A 71 21.96 6.81 15.87
CA PRO A 71 22.13 7.64 17.08
C PRO A 71 20.81 8.29 17.54
N ASP A 72 20.82 8.94 18.71
CA ASP A 72 19.66 9.69 19.21
C ASP A 72 19.13 10.66 18.15
N PHE A 73 17.81 10.81 18.09
CA PHE A 73 17.16 11.52 16.98
C PHE A 73 17.54 12.99 16.92
N ASP A 74 17.74 13.63 18.08
CA ASP A 74 18.20 15.01 18.13
C ASP A 74 19.62 15.11 17.51
N VAL A 75 20.50 14.10 17.71
CA VAL A 75 21.81 14.03 17.05
C VAL A 75 21.69 13.82 15.54
N ILE A 76 20.75 12.97 15.09
CA ILE A 76 20.48 12.74 13.65
C ILE A 76 20.15 14.07 12.96
N ILE A 77 19.31 14.89 13.59
CA ILE A 77 18.88 16.16 13.01
C ILE A 77 19.95 17.25 13.17
N ASP A 78 20.56 17.39 14.34
CA ASP A 78 21.59 18.40 14.61
C ASP A 78 22.81 18.24 13.71
N LYS A 79 23.17 17.00 13.36
CA LYS A 79 24.25 16.69 12.42
C LYS A 79 23.79 16.62 10.97
N ASN A 80 22.53 16.94 10.68
CA ASN A 80 21.92 16.88 9.36
C ASN A 80 22.14 15.53 8.64
N LEU A 81 22.06 14.42 9.37
CA LEU A 81 22.35 13.08 8.82
C LEU A 81 21.28 12.60 7.83
N LEU A 82 20.14 13.30 7.75
CA LEU A 82 19.08 13.05 6.79
C LEU A 82 19.18 13.92 5.53
N ASP A 83 20.27 14.68 5.36
CA ASP A 83 20.46 15.49 4.16
C ASP A 83 20.47 14.64 2.90
N GLY A 84 19.70 15.06 1.89
CA GLY A 84 19.48 14.30 0.66
C GLY A 84 18.55 13.09 0.79
N TYR A 85 17.99 12.80 1.98
CA TYR A 85 17.02 11.71 2.17
C TYR A 85 15.57 12.22 2.15
N VAL A 86 14.69 11.32 1.70
CA VAL A 86 13.24 11.48 1.85
C VAL A 86 12.78 10.52 2.94
N LEU A 87 12.18 11.05 4.00
CA LEU A 87 11.64 10.27 5.10
C LEU A 87 10.13 10.10 4.94
N ASP A 88 9.71 8.86 4.74
CA ASP A 88 8.31 8.48 4.65
C ASP A 88 7.71 8.10 6.00
N LEU A 89 6.47 8.51 6.24
CA LEU A 89 5.69 8.14 7.40
C LEU A 89 4.76 6.97 7.08
N GLY A 90 4.71 6.01 8.00
CA GLY A 90 3.59 5.05 8.10
C GLY A 90 3.53 3.88 7.11
N PHE A 91 4.33 3.85 6.03
CA PHE A 91 4.32 2.75 5.06
C PHE A 91 5.71 2.18 4.77
N HIS A 92 5.77 0.86 4.66
CA HIS A 92 7.01 0.11 4.47
C HIS A 92 7.09 -0.62 3.12
N ALA A 93 5.95 -0.93 2.50
CA ALA A 93 5.87 -1.60 1.20
C ALA A 93 4.47 -1.43 0.59
N ILE A 94 4.40 -1.48 -0.73
CA ILE A 94 3.15 -1.54 -1.50
C ILE A 94 3.09 -2.91 -2.19
N GLY A 95 2.02 -3.66 -1.93
CA GLY A 95 1.78 -4.96 -2.55
C GLY A 95 1.56 -4.84 -4.07
N GLY A 96 2.11 -5.78 -4.83
CA GLY A 96 2.00 -5.83 -6.29
C GLY A 96 3.02 -4.99 -7.04
N GLY A 97 3.95 -4.30 -6.35
CA GLY A 97 5.07 -3.63 -7.00
C GLY A 97 4.64 -2.66 -8.10
N ALA A 98 5.25 -2.79 -9.28
CA ALA A 98 4.93 -1.98 -10.45
C ALA A 98 3.47 -2.12 -10.93
N GLU A 99 2.83 -3.26 -10.68
CA GLU A 99 1.43 -3.55 -11.06
C GLU A 99 0.46 -3.41 -9.87
N SER A 100 0.87 -2.65 -8.84
CA SER A 100 0.05 -2.40 -7.67
C SER A 100 -1.26 -1.66 -8.01
N ASN A 101 -2.24 -1.72 -7.09
CA ASN A 101 -3.48 -0.95 -7.21
C ASN A 101 -3.25 0.55 -7.41
N ILE A 102 -2.13 1.08 -6.92
CA ILE A 102 -1.75 2.48 -7.14
C ILE A 102 -1.50 2.73 -8.63
N ASN A 103 -0.72 1.87 -9.30
CA ASN A 103 -0.48 2.03 -10.74
C ASN A 103 -1.68 1.64 -11.60
N GLN A 104 -2.57 0.77 -11.11
CA GLN A 104 -3.88 0.59 -11.75
C GLN A 104 -4.69 1.90 -11.74
N VAL A 105 -4.70 2.63 -10.62
CA VAL A 105 -5.32 3.97 -10.57
C VAL A 105 -4.62 4.94 -11.50
N PHE A 106 -3.29 5.00 -11.52
CA PHE A 106 -2.59 5.94 -12.42
C PHE A 106 -2.77 5.61 -13.91
N SER A 107 -2.99 4.34 -14.26
CA SER A 107 -3.30 3.95 -15.63
C SER A 107 -4.58 4.61 -16.16
N GLU A 108 -5.57 4.89 -15.28
CA GLU A 108 -6.77 5.65 -15.62
C GLU A 108 -6.46 7.08 -16.09
N PHE A 109 -5.27 7.59 -15.77
CA PHE A 109 -4.79 8.93 -16.10
C PHE A 109 -3.73 8.92 -17.21
N ASN A 110 -3.42 7.77 -17.81
CA ASN A 110 -2.29 7.55 -18.70
C ASN A 110 -0.94 7.95 -18.05
N ASP A 111 -0.80 7.66 -16.76
CA ASP A 111 0.42 7.90 -15.99
C ASP A 111 0.77 6.64 -15.18
N HIS A 112 1.90 6.67 -14.49
CA HIS A 112 2.35 5.64 -13.55
C HIS A 112 3.26 6.25 -12.47
N VAL A 113 3.43 5.53 -11.38
CA VAL A 113 4.46 5.78 -10.37
C VAL A 113 5.58 4.76 -10.57
N ASP A 114 6.81 5.25 -10.68
CA ASP A 114 7.99 4.40 -10.72
C ASP A 114 8.18 3.67 -9.39
N MET A 115 8.42 2.37 -9.45
CA MET A 115 8.51 1.50 -8.27
C MET A 115 9.88 0.82 -8.20
N LEU A 116 10.53 0.93 -7.04
CA LEU A 116 11.62 0.05 -6.64
C LEU A 116 11.03 -1.27 -6.16
N GLU A 117 11.25 -2.32 -6.93
CA GLU A 117 10.65 -3.62 -6.69
C GLU A 117 11.52 -4.55 -5.83
N SER A 118 10.88 -5.40 -5.03
CA SER A 118 11.57 -6.34 -4.16
C SER A 118 10.77 -7.63 -3.92
N LYS A 119 11.44 -8.64 -3.34
CA LYS A 119 10.83 -9.91 -2.98
C LYS A 119 10.53 -9.93 -1.49
N LEU A 120 9.66 -10.84 -1.06
CA LEU A 120 9.44 -11.06 0.37
C LEU A 120 10.57 -11.93 0.95
N GLY A 121 11.06 -11.55 2.12
CA GLY A 121 11.94 -12.37 2.96
C GLY A 121 11.19 -12.98 4.13
N TYR A 122 11.66 -14.10 4.64
CA TYR A 122 11.14 -14.71 5.86
C TYR A 122 12.24 -14.78 6.92
N ILE A 123 12.08 -13.98 7.98
CA ILE A 123 13.01 -13.91 9.11
C ILE A 123 12.74 -15.10 10.02
N LYS A 124 13.81 -15.76 10.47
CA LYS A 124 13.78 -16.88 11.41
C LYS A 124 14.53 -16.49 12.68
N ASN A 125 14.36 -17.27 13.75
CA ASN A 125 15.14 -17.08 14.98
C ASN A 125 16.66 -17.09 14.73
N LYS A 126 17.12 -17.84 13.72
CA LYS A 126 18.50 -17.84 13.24
C LYS A 126 18.52 -17.69 11.71
N GLY A 127 18.91 -16.50 11.24
CA GLY A 127 19.03 -16.16 9.83
C GLY A 127 17.70 -15.82 9.15
N TYR A 128 17.72 -15.78 7.82
CA TYR A 128 16.57 -15.42 6.99
C TYR A 128 16.56 -16.22 5.69
N ASN A 129 15.39 -16.35 5.08
CA ASN A 129 15.24 -16.81 3.70
C ASN A 129 14.90 -15.63 2.81
N TYR A 130 15.75 -15.31 1.84
CA TYR A 130 15.47 -14.29 0.84
C TYR A 130 15.89 -14.78 -0.56
N PRO A 131 14.94 -14.93 -1.50
CA PRO A 131 13.49 -14.80 -1.33
C PRO A 131 12.90 -15.90 -0.43
N PHE A 132 11.76 -15.62 0.17
CA PHE A 132 11.00 -16.55 1.04
C PHE A 132 10.60 -17.84 0.29
N LEU A 133 10.22 -17.73 -0.99
CA LEU A 133 9.91 -18.86 -1.88
C LEU A 133 11.00 -19.02 -2.93
N SER A 134 11.53 -20.25 -3.04
CA SER A 134 12.40 -20.62 -4.16
C SER A 134 11.60 -20.72 -5.48
N THR A 135 12.29 -20.71 -6.61
CA THR A 135 11.65 -20.92 -7.93
C THR A 135 10.92 -22.27 -7.99
N VAL A 136 11.48 -23.31 -7.36
CA VAL A 136 10.85 -24.63 -7.30
C VAL A 136 9.58 -24.61 -6.44
N ASP A 137 9.59 -23.91 -5.31
CA ASP A 137 8.39 -23.74 -4.48
C ASP A 137 7.27 -23.03 -5.25
N LYS A 138 7.63 -21.96 -5.98
CA LYS A 138 6.67 -21.22 -6.81
C LYS A 138 5.99 -22.14 -7.82
N ILE A 139 6.76 -22.94 -8.57
CA ILE A 139 6.22 -23.88 -9.56
C ILE A 139 5.28 -24.90 -8.92
N LYS A 140 5.64 -25.46 -7.76
CA LYS A 140 4.81 -26.46 -7.06
C LYS A 140 3.50 -25.88 -6.52
N ILE A 141 3.50 -24.62 -6.11
CA ILE A 141 2.37 -23.96 -5.45
C ILE A 141 1.42 -23.30 -6.45
N LEU A 142 1.96 -22.82 -7.58
CA LEU A 142 1.24 -22.04 -8.58
C LEU A 142 -0.09 -22.67 -9.03
N PRO A 143 -0.19 -23.99 -9.34
CA PRO A 143 -1.46 -24.58 -9.77
C PRO A 143 -2.58 -24.45 -8.73
N ASN A 144 -2.25 -24.62 -7.46
CA ASN A 144 -3.21 -24.55 -6.36
C ASN A 144 -3.65 -23.10 -6.10
N ILE A 145 -2.71 -22.15 -6.18
CA ILE A 145 -3.02 -20.72 -6.07
C ILE A 145 -3.85 -20.25 -7.25
N LEU A 146 -3.50 -20.62 -8.48
CA LEU A 146 -4.24 -20.22 -9.68
C LEU A 146 -5.69 -20.70 -9.62
N ARG A 147 -5.94 -21.93 -9.17
CA ARG A 147 -7.31 -22.42 -8.98
C ARG A 147 -8.13 -21.54 -8.03
N LEU A 148 -7.52 -21.05 -6.95
CA LEU A 148 -8.19 -20.21 -5.96
C LEU A 148 -8.36 -18.78 -6.47
N VAL A 149 -7.33 -18.19 -7.07
CA VAL A 149 -7.33 -16.79 -7.51
C VAL A 149 -8.14 -16.58 -8.80
N LEU A 150 -8.20 -17.58 -9.69
CA LEU A 150 -9.02 -17.55 -10.91
C LEU A 150 -10.48 -17.93 -10.66
N SER A 151 -10.86 -18.25 -9.42
CA SER A 151 -12.25 -18.50 -9.09
C SER A 151 -13.10 -17.24 -9.30
N GLY A 152 -14.27 -17.41 -9.90
CA GLY A 152 -15.17 -16.31 -10.24
C GLY A 152 -15.69 -15.56 -9.00
N GLU A 153 -16.21 -14.34 -9.21
CA GLU A 153 -16.68 -13.48 -8.12
C GLU A 153 -17.80 -14.11 -7.28
N SER A 154 -18.66 -14.92 -7.90
CA SER A 154 -19.71 -15.67 -7.19
C SER A 154 -19.14 -16.68 -6.18
N ILE A 155 -17.96 -17.24 -6.46
CA ILE A 155 -17.26 -18.15 -5.54
C ILE A 155 -16.55 -17.32 -4.46
N MET A 156 -15.88 -16.23 -4.84
CA MET A 156 -15.21 -15.35 -3.89
C MET A 156 -16.16 -14.82 -2.81
N LYS A 157 -17.38 -14.41 -3.20
CA LYS A 157 -18.42 -13.99 -2.25
C LYS A 157 -18.80 -15.07 -1.23
N LYS A 158 -18.86 -16.34 -1.64
CA LYS A 158 -19.13 -17.44 -0.70
C LYS A 158 -17.97 -17.69 0.26
N LEU A 159 -16.76 -17.27 -0.12
CA LEU A 159 -15.57 -17.36 0.71
C LEU A 159 -15.36 -16.11 1.58
N ASP A 160 -16.24 -15.11 1.50
CA ASP A 160 -16.11 -13.91 2.32
C ASP A 160 -16.30 -14.23 3.81
N ASP A 161 -17.24 -15.13 4.10
CA ASP A 161 -17.55 -15.60 5.45
C ASP A 161 -16.62 -16.74 5.92
N VAL A 162 -15.72 -17.22 5.06
CA VAL A 162 -14.77 -18.31 5.38
C VAL A 162 -13.46 -17.71 5.86
N SER A 163 -13.02 -18.07 7.06
CA SER A 163 -11.76 -17.59 7.60
C SER A 163 -10.54 -18.17 6.87
N MET A 164 -9.43 -17.42 6.83
CA MET A 164 -8.17 -17.94 6.32
C MET A 164 -7.67 -19.13 7.13
N MET A 165 -8.01 -19.22 8.43
CA MET A 165 -7.68 -20.39 9.25
C MET A 165 -8.33 -21.66 8.68
N GLU A 166 -9.64 -21.66 8.43
CA GLU A 166 -10.35 -22.80 7.84
C GLU A 166 -9.77 -23.19 6.47
N THR A 167 -9.47 -22.19 5.63
CA THR A 167 -8.83 -22.41 4.34
C THR A 167 -7.45 -23.06 4.49
N ILE A 168 -6.66 -22.63 5.47
CA ILE A 168 -5.34 -23.20 5.76
C ILE A 168 -5.45 -24.62 6.30
N GLU A 169 -6.40 -24.92 7.18
CA GLU A 169 -6.61 -26.27 7.69
C GLU A 169 -7.01 -27.24 6.57
N LYS A 170 -7.84 -26.77 5.63
CA LYS A 170 -8.33 -27.58 4.52
C LYS A 170 -7.29 -27.78 3.41
N TYR A 171 -6.52 -26.76 3.07
CA TYR A 171 -5.65 -26.76 1.87
C TYR A 171 -4.16 -26.50 2.15
N GLY A 172 -3.83 -25.99 3.33
CA GLY A 172 -2.47 -25.62 3.73
C GLY A 172 -1.62 -26.83 4.10
N LYS A 173 -0.91 -27.39 3.13
CA LYS A 173 0.11 -28.45 3.34
C LYS A 173 1.51 -27.95 3.01
N GLY A 174 2.49 -28.31 3.83
CA GLY A 174 3.90 -27.96 3.64
C GLY A 174 4.11 -26.47 3.41
N LYS A 175 4.79 -26.09 2.33
CA LYS A 175 5.04 -24.68 1.98
C LYS A 175 3.77 -23.88 1.68
N MET A 176 2.70 -24.51 1.21
CA MET A 176 1.42 -23.81 0.93
C MET A 176 0.82 -23.24 2.20
N ARG A 177 0.91 -23.97 3.32
CA ARG A 177 0.47 -23.47 4.64
C ARG A 177 1.17 -22.16 4.98
N LEU A 178 2.50 -22.16 4.91
CA LEU A 178 3.31 -20.98 5.22
C LEU A 178 3.00 -19.80 4.29
N VAL A 179 2.75 -20.06 3.00
CA VAL A 179 2.33 -19.02 2.04
C VAL A 179 1.00 -18.41 2.45
N LEU A 180 -0.03 -19.22 2.68
CA LEU A 180 -1.35 -18.74 3.05
C LEU A 180 -1.31 -17.99 4.40
N GLU A 181 -0.52 -18.48 5.37
CA GLU A 181 -0.33 -17.85 6.67
C GLU A 181 0.38 -16.49 6.59
N VAL A 182 1.42 -16.36 5.76
CA VAL A 182 2.20 -15.12 5.64
C VAL A 182 1.45 -14.10 4.80
N PHE A 183 0.98 -14.47 3.60
CA PHE A 183 0.37 -13.51 2.68
C PHE A 183 -0.94 -12.94 3.21
N SER A 184 -1.80 -13.74 3.85
CA SER A 184 -3.06 -13.24 4.43
C SER A 184 -2.82 -12.15 5.47
N ARG A 185 -1.83 -12.33 6.35
CA ARG A 185 -1.47 -11.35 7.39
C ARG A 185 -0.78 -10.12 6.80
N VAL A 186 0.12 -10.30 5.84
CA VAL A 186 0.83 -9.18 5.19
C VAL A 186 -0.16 -8.28 4.44
N ILE A 187 -1.15 -8.86 3.78
CA ILE A 187 -2.15 -8.11 3.01
C ILE A 187 -3.13 -7.38 3.93
N THR A 188 -3.62 -8.04 4.97
CA THR A 188 -4.69 -7.48 5.82
C THR A 188 -4.18 -6.73 7.05
N THR A 189 -2.91 -6.91 7.42
CA THR A 189 -2.31 -6.43 8.68
C THR A 189 -2.99 -6.99 9.94
N VAL A 190 -3.77 -8.07 9.81
CA VAL A 190 -4.43 -8.76 10.92
C VAL A 190 -3.64 -10.03 11.26
N ASN A 191 -3.31 -10.22 12.54
CA ASN A 191 -2.51 -11.38 12.98
C ASN A 191 -3.35 -12.66 13.20
N ASP A 192 -4.62 -12.50 13.58
CA ASP A 192 -5.53 -13.60 13.83
C ASP A 192 -6.20 -14.07 12.53
N LEU A 193 -5.81 -15.27 12.07
CA LEU A 193 -6.32 -15.86 10.82
C LEU A 193 -7.81 -16.17 10.84
N ASN A 194 -8.42 -16.32 12.03
CA ASN A 194 -9.85 -16.55 12.16
C ASN A 194 -10.68 -15.31 11.77
N ARG A 195 -10.03 -14.13 11.79
CA ARG A 195 -10.65 -12.84 11.47
C ARG A 195 -10.35 -12.36 10.06
N ILE A 196 -9.56 -13.11 9.30
CA ILE A 196 -9.18 -12.74 7.93
C ILE A 196 -10.10 -13.49 6.97
N SER A 197 -10.81 -12.75 6.12
CA SER A 197 -11.65 -13.33 5.08
C SER A 197 -10.81 -13.99 3.98
N THR A 198 -11.21 -15.20 3.59
CA THR A 198 -10.61 -15.94 2.49
C THR A 198 -10.88 -15.24 1.15
N GLY A 199 -12.13 -14.83 0.92
CA GLY A 199 -12.53 -14.14 -0.31
C GLY A 199 -11.76 -12.84 -0.51
N GLU A 200 -11.69 -11.97 0.51
CA GLU A 200 -10.93 -10.71 0.44
C GLU A 200 -9.43 -10.92 0.21
N THR A 201 -8.85 -11.92 0.87
CA THR A 201 -7.43 -12.27 0.70
C THR A 201 -7.13 -12.65 -0.76
N PHE A 202 -7.92 -13.55 -1.35
CA PHE A 202 -7.69 -13.99 -2.72
C PHE A 202 -8.01 -12.93 -3.77
N ARG A 203 -8.99 -12.04 -3.53
CA ARG A 203 -9.18 -10.86 -4.39
C ARG A 203 -7.93 -9.97 -4.39
N SER A 204 -7.35 -9.73 -3.22
CA SER A 204 -6.14 -8.90 -3.08
C SER A 204 -4.90 -9.55 -3.72
N LEU A 205 -4.83 -10.89 -3.73
CA LEU A 205 -3.75 -11.64 -4.37
C LEU A 205 -3.78 -11.62 -5.91
N LYS A 206 -4.90 -11.25 -6.54
CA LYS A 206 -4.98 -11.15 -8.01
C LYS A 206 -3.91 -10.22 -8.58
N ASN A 207 -3.60 -9.14 -7.86
CA ASN A 207 -2.56 -8.17 -8.24
C ASN A 207 -1.13 -8.69 -8.08
N LEU A 208 -0.93 -9.86 -7.47
CA LEU A 208 0.39 -10.50 -7.45
C LEU A 208 0.60 -11.41 -8.65
N LEU A 209 -0.44 -11.65 -9.45
CA LEU A 209 -0.39 -12.45 -10.68
C LEU A 209 -0.14 -11.61 -11.94
N SER A 210 -0.13 -10.28 -11.83
CA SER A 210 0.05 -9.34 -12.95
C SER A 210 1.47 -9.26 -13.50
N GLY A 211 2.43 -10.00 -12.91
CA GLY A 211 3.78 -10.18 -13.47
C GLY A 211 4.87 -9.32 -12.83
N SER A 212 4.52 -8.41 -11.92
CA SER A 212 5.44 -7.65 -11.08
C SER A 212 6.04 -8.47 -9.94
N ASN A 213 7.01 -7.89 -9.24
CA ASN A 213 7.46 -8.41 -7.97
C ASN A 213 6.37 -8.21 -6.89
N PRO A 214 6.35 -9.05 -5.83
CA PRO A 214 5.25 -9.08 -4.89
C PRO A 214 5.09 -7.80 -4.06
N VAL A 215 6.17 -7.03 -3.91
CA VAL A 215 6.18 -5.74 -3.24
C VAL A 215 7.04 -4.75 -4.00
N GLY A 216 6.72 -3.48 -3.86
CA GLY A 216 7.59 -2.39 -4.28
C GLY A 216 7.37 -1.13 -3.45
N TYR A 217 8.18 -0.13 -3.73
CA TYR A 217 8.13 1.16 -3.05
C TYR A 217 8.34 2.30 -4.05
N PRO A 218 7.64 3.44 -3.95
CA PRO A 218 7.76 4.51 -4.94
C PRO A 218 9.18 5.07 -4.97
N VAL A 219 9.76 5.19 -6.15
CA VAL A 219 11.01 5.95 -6.34
C VAL A 219 10.75 7.37 -5.85
N GLY A 220 11.61 7.91 -4.98
CA GLY A 220 11.46 9.26 -4.42
C GLY A 220 10.45 9.39 -3.25
N GLY A 221 9.92 8.26 -2.77
CA GLY A 221 9.06 8.19 -1.58
C GLY A 221 7.56 8.38 -1.87
N LEU A 222 6.74 8.20 -0.83
CA LEU A 222 5.27 8.18 -0.93
C LEU A 222 4.67 9.47 -1.49
N LYS A 223 5.33 10.62 -1.30
CA LYS A 223 4.91 11.94 -1.80
C LYS A 223 4.69 11.93 -3.30
N ASN A 224 5.39 11.10 -4.06
CA ASN A 224 5.21 11.05 -5.50
C ASN A 224 3.81 10.59 -5.89
N ILE A 225 3.14 9.78 -5.06
CA ILE A 225 1.74 9.41 -5.26
C ILE A 225 0.84 10.62 -5.03
N SER A 226 0.96 11.29 -3.87
CA SER A 226 0.07 12.39 -3.50
C SER A 226 0.26 13.63 -4.37
N LEU A 227 1.50 13.95 -4.76
CA LEU A 227 1.83 15.06 -5.65
C LEU A 227 1.27 14.83 -7.05
N LYS A 228 1.50 13.66 -7.66
CA LYS A 228 0.95 13.36 -9.00
C LYS A 228 -0.58 13.39 -9.02
N LEU A 229 -1.25 12.85 -8.00
CA LEU A 229 -2.71 12.94 -7.89
C LEU A 229 -3.17 14.40 -7.76
N THR A 230 -2.48 15.20 -6.96
CA THR A 230 -2.78 16.63 -6.77
C THR A 230 -2.61 17.42 -8.06
N GLU A 231 -1.52 17.18 -8.80
CA GLU A 231 -1.27 17.77 -10.11
C GLU A 231 -2.37 17.40 -11.12
N TYR A 232 -2.79 16.13 -11.13
CA TYR A 232 -3.88 15.69 -11.99
C TYR A 232 -5.21 16.40 -11.66
N ILE A 233 -5.56 16.52 -10.37
CA ILE A 233 -6.77 17.22 -9.92
C ILE A 233 -6.73 18.69 -10.39
N ARG A 234 -5.61 19.38 -10.20
CA ARG A 234 -5.43 20.78 -10.63
C ARG A 234 -5.48 20.95 -12.14
N LYS A 235 -4.94 19.99 -12.91
CA LYS A 235 -5.05 19.95 -14.38
C LYS A 235 -6.50 19.79 -14.87
N LYS A 236 -7.41 19.33 -14.00
CA LYS A 236 -8.85 19.22 -14.26
C LYS A 236 -9.66 20.34 -13.59
N ASP A 237 -9.01 21.47 -13.29
CA ASP A 237 -9.58 22.65 -12.64
C ASP A 237 -10.09 22.40 -11.21
N GLY A 238 -9.74 21.25 -10.61
CA GLY A 238 -10.04 20.94 -9.22
C GLY A 238 -9.12 21.70 -8.25
N LYS A 239 -9.57 21.84 -7.01
CA LYS A 239 -8.85 22.56 -5.94
C LYS A 239 -8.37 21.58 -4.88
N VAL A 240 -7.15 21.77 -4.41
CA VAL A 240 -6.51 21.03 -3.31
C VAL A 240 -5.72 22.02 -2.48
#